data_AF-A0A5M4FDX6-F1
#
_entry.id   AF-A0A5M4FDX6-F1
#
_cell.length_a   1.000
_cell.length_b   1.000
_cell.length_c   1.000
_cell.angle_alpha   90.00
_cell.angle_beta   90.00
_cell.angle_gamma   90.00
#
_symmetry.space_group_name_H-M   'P 1'
#
loop_
_entity.id
_entity.type
_entity.pdbx_description
1 polymer ?
#
loop_
_entity_poly.entity_id
_entity_poly.type
_entity_poly.pdbx_seq_one_letter_code
_entity_poly.pdbx_strand_id
1 'polypeptide(L)' 'MVRRLAAAELALPCGGLYDDVAKSTASYHFAMLRESGLIEQYVEGNRKMNRLRVAEVETALPGVLTSILAATPRH' A
#
# COMPACT_ATOMS: atom_id res chain seq x y z
N MET A 1 2.40 1.36 -5.89
CA MET A 1 2.10 0.48 -4.73
C MET A 1 0.74 0.79 -4.12
N VAL A 2 0.50 2.01 -3.59
CA VAL A 2 -0.77 2.36 -2.93
C VAL A 2 -2.00 2.14 -3.82
N ARG A 3 -1.96 2.55 -5.10
CA ARG A 3 -3.07 2.28 -6.05
C ARG A 3 -3.37 0.78 -6.25
N ARG A 4 -2.33 -0.07 -6.32
CA ARG A 4 -2.52 -1.53 -6.43
C ARG A 4 -3.17 -2.09 -5.17
N LEU A 5 -2.78 -1.59 -4.00
CA LEU A 5 -3.41 -1.95 -2.73
C LEU A 5 -4.83 -1.38 -2.57
N ALA A 6 -5.11 -0.22 -3.14
CA ALA A 6 -6.46 0.37 -3.12
C ALA A 6 -7.42 -0.36 -4.08
N ALA A 7 -6.90 -0.86 -5.21
CA ALA A 7 -7.66 -1.68 -6.15
C ALA A 7 -7.82 -3.13 -5.67
N ALA A 8 -6.91 -3.61 -4.83
CA ALA A 8 -7.04 -4.91 -4.19
C ALA A 8 -7.91 -4.77 -2.93
N GLU A 9 -9.10 -5.34 -2.97
CA GLU A 9 -10.00 -5.39 -1.81
C GLU A 9 -9.39 -6.22 -0.64
N LEU A 10 -8.32 -6.97 -0.91
CA LEU A 10 -7.61 -7.86 0.00
C LEU A 10 -6.10 -7.57 0.03
N ALA A 11 -5.41 -8.15 1.02
CA ALA A 11 -3.97 -8.02 1.14
C ALA A 11 -3.23 -8.65 -0.05
N LEU A 12 -2.16 -7.99 -0.50
CA LEU A 12 -1.31 -8.46 -1.58
C LEU A 12 0.08 -8.85 -1.09
N PRO A 13 0.69 -9.92 -1.66
CA PRO A 13 2.07 -10.26 -1.36
C PRO A 13 3.00 -9.15 -1.86
N CYS A 14 4.14 -8.93 -1.21
CA CYS A 14 5.12 -7.91 -1.62
C CYS A 14 5.41 -7.95 -3.14
N GLY A 15 5.64 -9.14 -3.71
CA GLY A 15 5.94 -9.30 -5.14
C GLY A 15 4.80 -8.95 -6.11
N GLY A 16 3.56 -8.81 -5.65
CA GLY A 16 2.44 -8.33 -6.50
C GLY A 16 2.34 -6.80 -6.57
N LEU A 17 3.13 -6.10 -5.76
CA LEU A 17 3.04 -4.65 -5.57
C LEU A 17 4.18 -3.88 -6.24
N TYR A 18 5.21 -4.59 -6.71
CA TYR A 18 6.30 -4.08 -7.52
C TYR A 18 6.63 -5.06 -8.64
N ASP A 19 6.62 -4.58 -9.89
CA ASP A 19 7.12 -5.31 -11.07
C ASP A 19 8.35 -4.63 -11.66
N ASP A 20 8.35 -3.29 -11.67
CA ASP A 20 9.31 -2.48 -12.42
C ASP A 20 10.34 -1.75 -11.54
N VAL A 21 10.32 -1.97 -10.22
CA VAL A 21 11.27 -1.33 -9.28
C VAL A 21 12.17 -2.35 -8.61
N ALA A 22 13.44 -1.98 -8.45
CA ALA A 22 14.42 -2.78 -7.73
C ALA A 22 13.94 -3.09 -6.30
N LYS A 23 14.33 -4.27 -5.80
CA LYS A 23 13.94 -4.77 -4.47
C LYS A 23 14.27 -3.78 -3.34
N SER A 24 15.41 -3.10 -3.41
CA SER A 24 15.84 -2.07 -2.44
C SER A 24 14.87 -0.88 -2.42
N THR A 25 14.52 -0.36 -3.59
CA THR A 25 13.54 0.72 -3.76
C THR A 25 12.16 0.32 -3.25
N ALA A 26 11.71 -0.90 -3.58
CA ALA A 26 10.44 -1.41 -3.09
C ALA A 26 10.40 -1.51 -1.55
N SER A 27 11.46 -2.05 -0.94
CA SER A 27 11.56 -2.14 0.52
C SER A 27 11.52 -0.77 1.19
N TYR A 28 12.16 0.24 0.62
CA TYR A 28 12.09 1.61 1.14
C TYR A 28 10.67 2.18 1.09
N HIS A 29 9.96 2.00 -0.02
CA HIS A 29 8.56 2.43 -0.12
C HIS A 29 7.64 1.70 0.87
N PHE A 30 7.82 0.38 1.07
CA PHE A 30 7.06 -0.36 2.08
C PHE A 30 7.33 0.14 3.49
N ALA A 31 8.59 0.46 3.82
CA ALA A 31 8.94 1.02 5.12
C ALA A 31 8.21 2.36 5.33
N MET A 32 8.31 3.29 4.39
CA MET A 32 7.66 4.60 4.47
C MET A 32 6.13 4.50 4.58
N LEU A 33 5.50 3.61 3.80
CA LEU A 33 4.05 3.39 3.86
C LEU A 33 3.60 2.78 5.19
N ARG A 34 4.43 1.94 5.81
CA ARG A 34 4.15 1.34 7.11
C ARG A 34 4.36 2.34 8.25
N GLU A 35 5.43 3.13 8.18
CA GLU A 35 5.74 4.17 9.17
C GLU A 35 4.70 5.29 9.17
N SER A 36 4.14 5.64 8.00
CA SER A 36 3.01 6.55 7.89
C SER A 36 1.67 5.95 8.33
N GLY A 37 1.64 4.66 8.69
CA GLY A 37 0.42 3.97 9.12
C GLY A 37 -0.58 3.68 8.01
N LEU A 38 -0.22 3.93 6.74
CA LEU A 38 -1.11 3.73 5.59
C LEU A 38 -1.35 2.24 5.30
N ILE A 39 -0.32 1.41 5.49
CA ILE A 39 -0.41 -0.03 5.27
C ILE A 39 -0.13 -0.82 6.55
N GLU A 40 -0.77 -1.97 6.68
CA GLU A 40 -0.34 -3.04 7.58
C GLU A 40 0.38 -4.13 6.79
N GLN A 41 1.34 -4.78 7.42
CA GLN A 41 2.02 -5.95 6.87
C GLN A 41 1.92 -7.10 7.85
N TYR A 42 1.47 -8.25 7.39
CA TYR A 42 1.40 -9.48 8.18
C TYR A 42 1.96 -10.67 7.38
N VAL A 43 2.24 -11.76 8.07
CA VAL A 43 2.76 -12.99 7.45
C VAL A 43 1.62 -13.98 7.34
N GLU A 44 1.38 -14.46 6.11
CA GLU A 44 0.43 -15.53 5.83
C GLU A 44 1.21 -16.68 5.17
N GLY A 45 1.39 -17.77 5.93
CA GLY A 45 2.28 -18.87 5.53
C GLY A 45 3.72 -18.39 5.33
N ASN A 46 4.24 -18.54 4.11
CA ASN A 46 5.61 -18.11 3.74
C ASN A 46 5.63 -16.78 2.96
N ARG A 47 4.54 -16.00 2.97
CA ARG A 47 4.42 -14.75 2.20
C ARG A 47 4.17 -13.57 3.13
N LYS A 48 4.88 -12.47 2.87
CA LYS A 48 4.61 -11.17 3.50
C LYS A 48 3.49 -10.48 2.73
N MET A 49 2.35 -10.33 3.38
CA MET A 49 1.13 -9.72 2.86
C MET A 49 1.07 -8.27 3.30
N ASN A 50 0.58 -7.39 2.45
CA ASN A 50 0.41 -5.97 2.72
C ASN A 50 -1.04 -5.58 2.42
N ARG A 51 -1.67 -4.84 3.33
CA ARG A 51 -3.04 -4.36 3.18
C ARG A 51 -3.08 -2.87 3.44
N LEU A 52 -3.89 -2.15 2.66
CA LEU A 52 -4.15 -0.73 2.88
C LEU A 52 -5.18 -0.56 3.99
N ARG A 53 -4.87 0.26 5.00
CA ARG A 53 -5.75 0.54 6.13
C ARG A 53 -6.76 1.64 5.79
N VAL A 54 -7.45 1.49 4.65
CA VAL A 54 -8.34 2.52 4.09
C VAL A 54 -9.33 3.05 5.12
N ALA A 55 -10.03 2.15 5.81
CA ALA A 55 -11.04 2.53 6.80
C ALA A 55 -10.45 3.37 7.94
N GLU A 56 -9.28 2.99 8.46
CA GLU A 56 -8.64 3.71 9.57
C GLU A 56 -8.07 5.05 9.11
N VAL A 57 -7.45 5.08 7.93
CA VAL A 57 -6.90 6.31 7.34
C VAL A 57 -8.02 7.32 7.03
N GLU A 58 -9.10 6.88 6.40
CA GLU A 58 -10.24 7.77 6.08
C GLU A 58 -11.02 8.18 7.34
N THR A 59 -10.99 7.37 8.42
CA THR A 59 -11.57 7.78 9.72
C THR A 59 -10.73 8.85 10.40
N ALA A 60 -9.39 8.71 10.37
CA ALA A 60 -8.48 9.68 10.98
C ALA A 60 -8.34 10.97 10.15
N LEU A 61 -8.36 10.84 8.82
CA LEU A 61 -8.12 11.90 7.85
C LEU A 61 -9.07 11.73 6.64
N PRO A 62 -10.33 12.21 6.76
CA PRO A 62 -11.35 12.02 5.74
C PRO A 62 -10.93 12.60 4.38
N GLY A 63 -11.02 11.78 3.32
CA GLY A 63 -10.77 12.22 1.95
C GLY A 63 -9.30 12.36 1.55
N VAL A 64 -8.34 12.10 2.45
CA VAL A 64 -6.90 12.17 2.12
C VAL A 64 -6.52 11.06 1.16
N LEU A 65 -6.94 9.83 1.42
CA LEU A 65 -6.59 8.70 0.56
C LEU A 65 -7.22 8.88 -0.81
N THR A 66 -8.48 9.31 -0.84
CA THR A 66 -9.20 9.67 -2.06
C THR A 66 -8.47 10.76 -2.86
N SER A 67 -8.02 11.83 -2.19
CA SER A 67 -7.29 12.93 -2.82
C SER A 67 -5.94 12.48 -3.40
N ILE A 68 -5.18 11.67 -2.68
CA ILE A 68 -3.89 11.12 -3.15
C ILE A 68 -4.09 10.22 -4.37
N LEU A 69 -5.10 9.35 -4.32
CA LEU A 69 -5.44 8.46 -5.43
C LEU A 69 -5.92 9.22 -6.67
N ALA A 70 -6.65 10.33 -6.49
CA ALA A 70 -7.09 11.20 -7.57
C ALA A 70 -5.95 12.06 -8.16
N ALA A 71 -5.01 12.52 -7.33
CA ALA A 71 -3.89 13.37 -7.73
C ALA A 71 -2.79 12.64 -8.52
N THR A 72 -2.78 11.30 -8.50
CA THR A 72 -1.77 10.50 -9.20
C THR A 72 -2.27 10.16 -10.62
N PRO A 73 -1.62 10.65 -11.70
CA PRO A 73 -2.07 10.38 -13.07
C PRO A 73 -2.12 8.87 -13.37
N ARG A 74 -3.11 8.46 -14.19
CA ARG A 74 -3.16 7.11 -14.77
C ARG A 74 -2.04 7.00 -15.81
N HIS A 75 -0.91 6.44 -15.41
CA HIS A 75 0.15 6.04 -16.32
C HIS A 75 0.17 4.52 -16.47
#